data_AF-A0A7Y3G177-F1
#
_entry.id   AF-A0A7Y3G177-F1
#
_cell.length_a   1.000
_cell.length_b   1.000
_cell.length_c   1.000
_cell.angle_alpha   90.00
_cell.angle_beta   90.00
_cell.angle_gamma   90.00
#
_symmetry.space_group_name_H-M   'P 1'
#
loop_
_entity.id
_entity.type
_entity.pdbx_description
1 polymer ?
#
loop_
_entity_poly.entity_id
_entity_poly.type
_entity_poly.pdbx_seq_one_letter_code
_entity_poly.pdbx_strand_id
1 'polypeptide(L)' 'MAKSTIQDWTDSIVLLKFDQHKDVKYQVYRDEQRHFLELRDSDDTHIHTLELPDGMKLDKTSYEVLLRYVLLDVASA' A
#
# COMPACT_ATOMS: atom_id res chain seq x y z
N MET A 1 -1.14 21.47 -8.36
CA MET A 1 -1.16 20.58 -7.18
C MET A 1 -0.18 19.47 -7.46
N ALA A 2 0.89 19.36 -6.68
CA ALA A 2 2.05 18.54 -7.02
C ALA A 2 1.99 17.21 -6.25
N LYS A 3 1.48 16.16 -6.89
CA LYS A 3 1.64 14.78 -6.43
C LYS A 3 3.12 14.44 -6.55
N SER A 4 3.75 14.06 -5.44
CA SER A 4 5.16 13.65 -5.41
C SER A 4 5.24 12.17 -5.08
N THR A 5 5.72 11.37 -6.02
CA THR A 5 5.95 9.93 -5.78
C THR A 5 7.11 9.74 -4.81
N ILE A 6 6.89 8.96 -3.76
CA ILE A 6 7.91 8.56 -2.78
C ILE A 6 8.41 7.16 -3.12
N GLN A 7 7.47 6.27 -3.42
CA GLN A 7 7.71 4.94 -3.95
C GLN A 7 6.77 4.72 -5.13
N ASP A 8 7.38 4.43 -6.28
CA ASP A 8 6.63 4.08 -7.47
C ASP A 8 6.03 2.67 -7.33
N TRP A 9 5.16 2.30 -8.26
CA TRP A 9 4.52 0.99 -8.29
C TRP A 9 5.51 -0.13 -8.07
N THR A 10 5.27 -0.88 -7.00
CA THR A 10 6.08 -2.01 -6.58
C THR A 10 5.18 -3.22 -6.49
N ASP A 11 5.50 -4.29 -7.22
CA ASP A 11 4.81 -5.56 -7.15
C ASP A 11 5.09 -6.22 -5.80
N SER A 12 4.07 -6.78 -5.18
CA SER A 12 4.17 -7.44 -3.88
C SER A 12 3.14 -8.56 -3.77
N ILE A 13 3.50 -9.57 -2.97
CA ILE A 13 2.62 -10.69 -2.65
C ILE A 13 2.19 -10.53 -1.20
N VAL A 14 0.89 -10.44 -1.00
CA VAL A 14 0.33 -10.30 0.34
C VAL A 14 -0.26 -11.63 0.76
N LEU A 15 0.23 -12.14 1.88
CA LEU A 15 -0.31 -13.33 2.53
C LEU A 15 -1.56 -12.93 3.32
N LEU A 16 -2.70 -13.48 2.91
CA LEU A 16 -3.98 -13.39 3.60
C LEU A 16 -4.11 -14.52 4.63
N LYS A 17 -5.24 -14.56 5.34
CA LYS A 17 -5.56 -15.67 6.27
C LYS A 17 -5.68 -16.99 5.49
N PHE A 18 -5.36 -18.10 6.16
CA PHE A 18 -5.54 -19.48 5.64
C PHE A 18 -4.75 -19.81 4.36
N ASP A 19 -3.49 -19.39 4.29
CA ASP A 19 -2.56 -19.71 3.18
C ASP A 19 -2.97 -19.16 1.80
N GLN A 20 -3.94 -18.25 1.79
CA GLN A 20 -4.29 -17.50 0.58
C GLN A 20 -3.28 -16.38 0.39
N HIS A 21 -2.88 -16.15 -0.86
CA HIS A 21 -2.06 -15.02 -1.24
C HIS A 21 -2.76 -14.22 -2.34
N LYS A 22 -2.47 -12.92 -2.39
CA LYS A 22 -2.93 -12.05 -3.45
C LYS A 22 -1.75 -11.27 -4.01
N ASP A 23 -1.58 -11.36 -5.32
CA ASP A 23 -0.67 -10.50 -6.07
C ASP A 23 -1.28 -9.09 -6.14
N VAL A 24 -0.50 -8.12 -5.69
CA VAL A 24 -0.90 -6.71 -5.69
C VAL A 24 0.28 -5.87 -6.13
N LYS A 25 -0.01 -4.63 -6.48
CA LYS A 25 1.00 -3.59 -6.60
C LYS A 25 0.59 -2.40 -5.76
N TYR A 26 1.58 -1.71 -5.24
CA TYR A 26 1.35 -0.54 -4.41
C TYR A 26 2.28 0.60 -4.79
N GLN A 27 1.82 1.83 -4.56
CA GLN A 27 2.65 3.02 -4.62
C GLN A 27 2.48 3.83 -3.35
N VAL A 28 3.50 4.61 -3.01
CA VAL A 28 3.44 5.60 -1.94
C VAL A 28 3.71 6.97 -2.53
N TYR A 29 2.80 7.90 -2.30
CA TYR A 29 2.93 9.27 -2.79
C TYR A 29 2.55 10.26 -1.71
N ARG A 30 3.08 11.47 -1.85
CA ARG A 30 2.64 12.63 -1.10
C ARG A 30 1.73 13.45 -1.98
N ASP A 31 0.57 13.82 -1.44
CA ASP A 31 -0.28 14.86 -1.99
C ASP A 31 -0.40 15.98 -0.96
N GLU A 32 0.03 17.17 -1.36
CA GLU A 32 0.24 18.32 -0.47
C GLU A 32 1.13 17.97 0.75
N GLN A 33 0.54 17.84 1.94
CA GLN A 33 1.23 17.47 3.19
C GLN A 33 0.93 16.03 3.63
N ARG A 34 -0.01 15.35 2.97
CA ARG A 34 -0.48 14.02 3.36
C ARG A 34 0.22 12.93 2.56
N HIS A 35 0.45 11.81 3.21
CA HIS A 35 1.08 10.65 2.60
C HIS A 35 0.01 9.61 2.35
N PHE A 36 0.06 8.97 1.20
CA PHE A 36 -0.90 7.97 0.80
C PHE A 36 -0.17 6.73 0.33
N LEU A 37 -0.71 5.58 0.73
CA LEU A 37 -0.38 4.30 0.17
C LEU A 37 -1.59 3.85 -0.65
N GLU A 38 -1.40 3.67 -1.95
CA GLU A 38 -2.43 3.17 -2.87
C GLU A 38 -2.10 1.74 -3.27
N LEU A 39 -3.12 0.88 -3.27
CA LEU A 39 -3.02 -0.51 -3.68
C LEU A 39 -3.94 -0.80 -4.86
N ARG A 40 -3.43 -1.65 -5.75
CA ARG A 40 -4.15 -2.19 -6.89
C ARG A 40 -3.89 -3.69 -7.03
N ASP A 41 -4.80 -4.40 -7.67
CA ASP A 41 -4.56 -5.80 -8.03
C ASP A 41 -3.70 -5.91 -9.31
N SER A 42 -3.46 -7.15 -9.72
CA SER A 42 -2.71 -7.49 -10.94
C SER A 42 -3.37 -6.95 -12.23
N ASP A 43 -4.68 -6.72 -12.21
CA ASP A 43 -5.44 -6.17 -13.35
C ASP A 43 -5.48 -4.64 -13.33
N ASP A 44 -4.69 -4.00 -12.45
CA ASP A 44 -4.65 -2.55 -12.23
C ASP A 44 -5.96 -1.98 -11.66
N THR A 45 -6.83 -2.83 -11.11
CA THR A 45 -8.07 -2.40 -10.45
C THR A 45 -7.73 -1.84 -9.07
N HIS A 46 -8.30 -0.69 -8.75
CA HIS A 46 -8.14 -0.07 -7.45
C HIS A 46 -8.69 -0.97 -6.33
N ILE A 47 -7.82 -1.32 -5.36
CA ILE A 47 -8.24 -2.07 -4.17
C ILE A 47 -8.53 -1.07 -3.04
N HIS A 48 -7.56 -0.22 -2.69
CA HIS A 48 -7.68 0.67 -1.54
C HIS A 48 -6.66 1.81 -1.55
N THR A 49 -6.97 2.93 -0.90
CA THR A 49 -6.03 4.02 -0.60
C THR A 49 -6.07 4.33 0.90
N LEU A 50 -4.89 4.31 1.52
CA LEU A 50 -4.70 4.58 2.95
C LEU A 50 -3.96 5.90 3.12
N GLU A 51 -4.51 6.80 3.92
CA GLU A 51 -3.75 7.96 4.41
C GLU A 51 -2.78 7.48 5.51
N LEU A 52 -1.49 7.72 5.30
CA LEU A 52 -0.44 7.37 6.24
C LEU A 52 -0.25 8.53 7.23
N PRO A 53 -0.45 8.32 8.54
CA PRO A 53 -0.21 9.35 9.54
C PRO A 53 1.29 9.70 9.62
N ASP A 54 1.61 10.91 10.08
CA ASP A 54 2.99 11.42 10.08
C ASP A 54 4.01 10.54 10.82
N GLY A 55 3.57 9.79 11.84
CA GLY A 55 4.40 8.83 12.58
C GLY A 55 4.71 7.53 11.82
N MET A 56 4.08 7.30 10.66
CA MET A 56 4.29 6.15 9.77
C MET A 56 5.07 6.53 8.50
N LYS A 57 5.85 7.61 8.56
CA LYS A 57 6.87 7.90 7.55
C LYS A 57 7.98 6.87 7.71
N LEU A 58 7.99 5.92 6.79
CA LEU A 58 8.82 4.73 6.83
C LEU A 58 9.85 4.77 5.70
N ASP A 59 10.98 4.12 5.90
CA ASP A 59 11.88 3.80 4.79
C ASP A 59 11.16 2.89 3.78
N LYS A 60 11.56 2.94 2.49
CA LYS A 60 10.89 2.21 1.40
C LYS A 60 10.60 0.74 1.72
N THR A 61 11.57 0.05 2.31
CA THR A 61 11.48 -1.37 2.69
C THR A 61 10.42 -1.64 3.75
N SER A 62 10.12 -0.65 4.59
CA SER A 62 9.18 -0.77 5.70
C SER A 62 7.72 -0.59 5.25
N TYR A 63 7.46 -0.04 4.06
CA TYR A 63 6.10 0.02 3.49
C TYR A 63 5.58 -1.36 3.10
N GLU A 64 6.45 -2.29 2.68
CA GLU A 64 6.04 -3.66 2.38
C GLU A 64 5.52 -4.39 3.62
N VAL A 65 6.16 -4.15 4.78
CA VAL A 65 5.72 -4.69 6.06
C VAL A 65 4.33 -4.14 6.43
N LEU A 66 4.12 -2.84 6.23
CA LEU A 66 2.85 -2.19 6.50
C LEU A 66 1.70 -2.77 5.65
N LEU A 67 1.94 -3.09 4.37
CA LEU A 67 0.94 -3.76 3.51
C LEU A 67 0.44 -5.06 4.11
N ARG A 68 1.35 -5.89 4.63
CA ARG A 68 1.00 -7.19 5.21
C ARG A 68 0.06 -7.02 6.41
N TYR A 69 0.27 -6.00 7.24
CA TYR A 69 -0.58 -5.75 8.40
C TYR A 69 -1.92 -5.09 8.04
N VAL A 70 -1.93 -4.10 7.15
CA VAL A 70 -3.17 -3.40 6.81
C VAL A 70 -4.12 -4.27 5.97
N LEU A 71 -3.58 -5.09 5.06
CA LEU A 71 -4.42 -5.97 4.24
C LEU A 71 -4.99 -7.16 5.00
N LEU A 72 -4.36 -7.62 6.08
CA LEU A 72 -4.97 -8.62 6.96
C LEU A 72 -6.28 -8.12 7.59
N ASP A 73 -6.42 -6.82 7.78
CA ASP A 73 -7.62 -6.19 8.35
C ASP A 73 -8.61 -5.80 7.24
N VAL A 74 -8.13 -5.13 6.17
CA VAL A 74 -8.98 -4.59 5.10
C VAL A 74 -9.44 -5.66 4.08
N ALA A 75 -8.60 -6.63 3.72
CA ALA A 75 -8.96 -7.66 2.74
C ALA A 75 -9.69 -8.88 3.35
N SER A 76 -9.90 -8.89 4.66
CA SER A 76 -10.68 -9.94 5.35
C SER A 76 -12.13 -9.55 5.63
N ALA A 77 -12.57 -8.39 5.15
CA ALA A 77 -13.94 -7.87 5.26
C ALA A 77 -14.78 -8.17 4.00
#